data_AF-W1P0X3-F1
#
_entry.id   AF-W1P0X3-F1
#
_cell.length_a   1.000
_cell.length_b   1.000
_cell.length_c   1.000
_cell.angle_alpha   90.00
_cell.angle_beta   90.00
_cell.angle_gamma   90.00
#
_symmetry.space_group_name_H-M   'P 1'
#
loop_
_entity.id
_entity.type
_entity.pdbx_description
1 polymer ?
#
loop_
_entity_poly.entity_id
_entity_poly.type
_entity_poly.pdbx_seq_one_letter_code
_entity_poly.pdbx_strand_id
1 'polypeptide(L)'
;MTSFPDQPMRNFLSLPFSSLQIKAPFLNCPISELPHFELQDRPKSHCPTIHRLFDKNSKREVLQCTSAISRLARKKRIDEARKLFDSMPERNQVTWNAMLTAYINSGRIMDAFQLFKRMPHRNVVSWTAMLHGFALSGLIKEAMGLFISMPERNPTSWNAMISGLIHNHELTEARRLFDEMPDKNTISWNVMLSGYVESAMMGEARATFDTMPKPNVITWTSMVAGYCRSGNVSEARELFEQMPVKNFVSWTAMIGGYVWNGMYDDALLIFHAMRWASVKPNSITFISLFHACSGLGYVNIGKPLHASLMVNGLHDHDDERLSKSMIHMYSQFGIMDYAHYIFQKRQQNCTMSWNSLINGYAQHGSLREARRLFDAMDTRDAVSWTSMINGYLSAGDVDEACHLFEMMPMTMKDAISWAAMISGHVHNELFSEAMDLFSQMQQSCIKPLDHTYSSLLSACGSMAYLDQGRQFHARLIQTRPNSDIIINNSLVSICHDRDAPRCLDG
;
A
#
# COMPACT_ATOMS: atom_id res chain seq x y z
N MET A 1 -1.60 33.80 2.66
CA MET A 1 -0.64 32.70 2.94
C MET A 1 -1.48 31.48 3.28
N THR A 2 -1.75 30.65 2.28
CA THR A 2 -2.65 29.50 2.36
C THR A 2 -1.91 28.31 2.99
N SER A 3 -2.08 28.12 4.29
CA SER A 3 -1.62 26.93 5.00
C SER A 3 -2.52 25.76 4.62
N PHE A 4 -1.97 24.83 3.84
CA PHE A 4 -2.57 23.53 3.57
C PHE A 4 -2.87 22.80 4.89
N PRO A 5 -4.04 22.16 5.04
CA PRO A 5 -4.25 21.23 6.14
C PRO A 5 -3.37 19.99 5.94
N ASP A 6 -2.49 19.74 6.90
CA ASP A 6 -1.79 18.48 7.05
C ASP A 6 -2.81 17.33 7.17
N GLN A 7 -2.73 16.40 6.21
CA GLN A 7 -3.37 15.08 6.12
C GLN A 7 -4.83 15.02 5.62
N PRO A 8 -5.07 14.19 4.58
CA PRO A 8 -4.96 12.73 4.73
C PRO A 8 -3.93 12.08 3.77
N MET A 9 -2.65 12.29 4.02
CA MET A 9 -1.57 11.57 3.31
C MET A 9 -1.45 10.09 3.72
N ARG A 10 -2.16 9.64 4.78
CA ARG A 10 -2.16 8.21 5.17
C ARG A 10 -2.96 7.30 4.24
N ASN A 11 -3.91 7.84 3.45
CA ASN A 11 -4.77 6.99 2.61
C ASN A 11 -4.19 6.72 1.21
N PHE A 12 -3.43 7.65 0.61
CA PHE A 12 -2.69 7.39 -0.64
C PHE A 12 -1.40 6.58 -0.42
N LEU A 13 -0.89 6.59 0.80
CA LEU A 13 0.24 5.78 1.28
C LEU A 13 -0.16 4.35 1.67
N SER A 14 -1.43 3.95 1.46
CA SER A 14 -1.84 2.55 1.46
C SER A 14 -1.45 1.80 0.16
N LEU A 15 -0.58 2.39 -0.67
CA LEU A 15 0.23 1.57 -1.57
C LEU A 15 1.30 0.88 -0.72
N PRO A 16 1.25 -0.44 -0.64
CA PRO A 16 2.04 -1.11 0.34
C PRO A 16 3.50 -1.07 -0.14
N PHE A 17 4.36 -0.68 0.78
CA PHE A 17 5.71 -1.24 0.86
C PHE A 17 5.71 -2.79 0.81
N SER A 18 4.57 -3.50 0.73
CA SER A 18 4.48 -4.91 0.32
C SER A 18 4.86 -5.15 -1.15
N SER A 19 4.97 -4.12 -2.00
CA SER A 19 5.69 -4.25 -3.28
C SER A 19 7.22 -4.25 -3.13
N LEU A 20 7.70 -3.81 -1.96
CA LEU A 20 9.03 -4.04 -1.38
C LEU A 20 8.98 -5.12 -0.29
N GLN A 21 7.99 -6.05 -0.35
CA GLN A 21 8.29 -7.40 0.13
C GLN A 21 9.48 -7.84 -0.68
N ILE A 22 10.65 -7.75 -0.06
CA ILE A 22 11.65 -8.79 -0.15
C ILE A 22 10.87 -10.06 0.17
N LYS A 23 10.24 -10.65 -0.86
CA LYS A 23 9.95 -12.07 -0.89
C LYS A 23 11.28 -12.68 -0.52
N ALA A 24 11.32 -13.31 0.65
CA ALA A 24 12.42 -14.15 1.05
C ALA A 24 12.82 -15.00 -0.18
N PRO A 25 14.12 -15.13 -0.50
CA PRO A 25 14.55 -15.76 -1.73
C PRO A 25 14.36 -17.27 -1.59
N PHE A 26 13.17 -17.77 -1.95
CA PHE A 26 12.94 -19.13 -2.44
C PHE A 26 11.58 -19.16 -3.15
N LEU A 27 11.58 -18.76 -4.43
CA LEU A 27 10.71 -19.25 -5.49
C LEU A 27 11.01 -18.44 -6.76
N ASN A 28 12.12 -18.78 -7.42
CA ASN A 28 12.32 -18.61 -8.86
C ASN A 28 13.60 -19.39 -9.23
N CYS A 29 13.46 -20.70 -9.33
CA CYS A 29 14.35 -21.47 -10.18
C CYS A 29 13.93 -21.16 -11.63
N PRO A 30 14.82 -20.71 -12.53
CA PRO A 30 14.46 -20.46 -13.92
C PRO A 30 14.23 -21.80 -14.61
N ILE A 31 12.99 -22.07 -15.04
CA ILE A 31 12.76 -22.92 -16.20
C ILE A 31 12.63 -21.98 -17.39
N SER A 32 13.75 -21.65 -18.01
CA SER A 32 13.78 -21.00 -19.31
C SER A 32 15.04 -21.42 -20.05
N GLU A 33 14.94 -22.55 -20.75
CA GLU A 33 15.55 -22.76 -22.07
C GLU A 33 14.95 -24.04 -22.66
N LEU A 34 14.04 -23.87 -23.62
CA LEU A 34 13.80 -24.72 -24.81
C LEU A 34 12.70 -24.03 -25.66
N PRO A 35 12.77 -24.16 -27.00
CA PRO A 35 12.43 -23.08 -27.94
C PRO A 35 10.94 -22.85 -28.15
N HIS A 36 10.62 -21.60 -28.50
CA HIS A 36 9.35 -21.17 -29.07
C HIS A 36 8.97 -22.04 -30.28
N PHE A 37 7.83 -22.74 -30.17
CA PHE A 37 7.06 -23.18 -31.31
C PHE A 37 5.73 -22.43 -31.28
N GLU A 38 5.56 -21.49 -32.20
CA GLU A 38 4.28 -20.88 -32.52
C GLU A 38 3.32 -21.96 -33.02
N LEU A 39 2.15 -22.10 -32.40
CA LEU A 39 1.02 -22.80 -32.99
C LEU A 39 -0.25 -21.95 -32.82
N GLN A 40 -0.81 -21.64 -33.97
CA GLN A 40 -1.96 -20.79 -34.25
C GLN A 40 -3.21 -21.09 -33.41
N ASP A 41 -3.97 -20.02 -33.19
CA ASP A 41 -5.32 -19.99 -32.62
C ASP A 41 -6.27 -21.05 -33.20
N ARG A 42 -6.97 -21.76 -32.31
CA ARG A 42 -8.30 -22.34 -32.59
C ARG A 42 -9.24 -22.15 -31.39
N PRO A 43 -10.54 -21.92 -31.62
CA PRO A 43 -11.48 -21.43 -30.61
C PRO A 43 -12.03 -22.52 -29.68
N LYS A 44 -12.54 -22.05 -28.53
CA LYS A 44 -13.12 -22.77 -27.39
C LYS A 44 -14.12 -23.88 -27.77
N SER A 45 -13.90 -25.10 -27.28
CA SER A 45 -14.87 -25.89 -26.49
C SER A 45 -14.27 -27.26 -26.13
N HIS A 46 -14.71 -27.81 -25.01
CA HIS A 46 -14.35 -29.13 -24.46
C HIS A 46 -12.94 -29.28 -23.86
N CYS A 47 -12.95 -29.51 -22.54
CA CYS A 47 -11.85 -30.10 -21.79
C CYS A 47 -11.38 -31.38 -22.51
N PRO A 48 -10.09 -31.58 -22.78
CA PRO A 48 -9.64 -32.81 -23.43
C PRO A 48 -10.02 -33.97 -22.53
N THR A 49 -10.80 -34.91 -23.07
CA THR A 49 -11.18 -36.15 -22.41
C THR A 49 -9.91 -36.81 -21.85
N ILE A 50 -9.92 -37.09 -20.55
CA ILE A 50 -8.79 -37.63 -19.75
C ILE A 50 -8.16 -38.87 -20.44
N HIS A 51 -8.90 -39.57 -21.30
CA HIS A 51 -8.45 -40.72 -22.08
C HIS A 51 -7.40 -40.45 -23.19
N ARG A 52 -7.16 -39.20 -23.63
CA ARG A 52 -6.15 -38.92 -24.68
C ARG A 52 -4.72 -38.68 -24.17
N LEU A 53 -4.48 -38.78 -22.85
CA LEU A 53 -3.18 -38.49 -22.23
C LEU A 53 -2.30 -39.73 -21.99
N PHE A 54 -2.73 -40.93 -22.38
CA PHE A 54 -2.02 -42.18 -22.10
C PHE A 54 -1.44 -42.77 -23.38
N ASP A 55 -0.15 -42.53 -23.66
CA ASP A 55 0.56 -43.12 -24.79
C ASP A 55 2.03 -43.45 -24.43
N LYS A 56 2.22 -44.71 -23.98
CA LYS A 56 3.43 -45.56 -23.81
C LYS A 56 4.79 -44.94 -23.41
N ASN A 57 4.89 -43.69 -22.95
CA ASN A 57 6.16 -43.06 -22.57
C ASN A 57 6.10 -42.45 -21.15
N SER A 58 6.20 -43.32 -20.13
CA SER A 58 5.91 -43.04 -18.71
C SER A 58 6.56 -41.76 -18.13
N LYS A 59 7.81 -41.41 -18.50
CA LYS A 59 8.47 -40.19 -17.96
C LYS A 59 7.88 -38.88 -18.51
N ARG A 60 7.51 -38.84 -19.80
CA ARG A 60 6.94 -37.63 -20.42
C ARG A 60 5.49 -37.43 -19.97
N GLU A 61 4.78 -38.52 -19.75
CA GLU A 61 3.41 -38.54 -19.21
C GLU A 61 3.36 -37.96 -17.79
N VAL A 62 4.25 -38.38 -16.89
CA VAL A 62 4.29 -37.87 -15.51
C VAL A 62 4.57 -36.37 -15.47
N LEU A 63 5.45 -35.86 -16.34
CA LEU A 63 5.74 -34.42 -16.44
C LEU A 63 4.53 -33.63 -16.98
N GLN A 64 3.87 -34.14 -18.02
CA GLN A 64 2.67 -33.52 -18.60
C GLN A 64 1.52 -33.46 -17.59
N CYS A 65 1.29 -34.56 -16.87
CA CYS A 65 0.29 -34.63 -15.80
C CYS A 65 0.64 -33.70 -14.63
N THR A 66 1.91 -33.59 -14.23
CA THR A 66 2.36 -32.65 -13.18
C THR A 66 2.06 -31.20 -13.58
N SER A 67 2.42 -30.80 -14.81
CA SER A 67 2.13 -29.47 -15.33
C SER A 67 0.62 -29.20 -15.42
N ALA A 68 -0.16 -30.20 -15.85
CA ALA A 68 -1.61 -30.11 -15.90
C ALA A 68 -2.25 -29.94 -14.51
N ILE A 69 -1.77 -30.64 -13.48
CA ILE A 69 -2.20 -30.47 -12.08
C ILE A 69 -1.94 -29.03 -11.62
N SER A 70 -0.73 -28.51 -11.80
CA SER A 70 -0.39 -27.12 -11.42
C SER A 70 -1.23 -26.09 -12.18
N ARG A 71 -1.52 -26.33 -13.46
CA ARG A 71 -2.39 -25.47 -14.27
C ARG A 71 -3.84 -25.49 -13.78
N LEU A 72 -4.39 -26.67 -13.47
CA LEU A 72 -5.75 -26.82 -12.94
C LEU A 72 -5.90 -26.18 -11.56
N ALA A 73 -4.88 -26.34 -10.69
CA ALA A 73 -4.81 -25.70 -9.39
C ALA A 73 -4.84 -24.16 -9.50
N ARG A 74 -4.07 -23.58 -10.41
CA ARG A 74 -4.09 -22.13 -10.68
C ARG A 74 -5.44 -21.63 -11.20
N LYS A 75 -6.21 -22.49 -11.87
CA LYS A 75 -7.60 -22.21 -12.29
C LYS A 75 -8.64 -22.49 -11.19
N LYS A 76 -8.21 -22.76 -9.94
CA LYS A 76 -9.05 -23.11 -8.78
C LYS A 76 -9.93 -24.36 -8.98
N ARG A 77 -9.59 -25.24 -9.93
CA ARG A 77 -10.32 -26.50 -10.20
C ARG A 77 -9.64 -27.68 -9.51
N ILE A 78 -9.61 -27.64 -8.18
CA ILE A 78 -8.81 -28.58 -7.39
C ILE A 78 -9.33 -30.03 -7.45
N ASP A 79 -10.65 -30.21 -7.53
CA ASP A 79 -11.24 -31.56 -7.60
C ASP A 79 -10.92 -32.26 -8.93
N GLU A 80 -10.79 -31.50 -10.01
CA GLU A 80 -10.35 -32.05 -11.30
C GLU A 80 -8.85 -32.36 -11.31
N ALA A 81 -8.04 -31.51 -10.68
CA ALA A 81 -6.64 -31.80 -10.47
C ALA A 81 -6.48 -33.09 -9.64
N ARG A 82 -7.35 -33.29 -8.64
CA ARG A 82 -7.37 -34.52 -7.84
C ARG A 82 -7.77 -35.75 -8.66
N LYS A 83 -8.83 -35.66 -9.47
CA LYS A 83 -9.24 -36.75 -10.37
C LYS A 83 -8.12 -37.14 -11.33
N LEU A 84 -7.43 -36.15 -11.91
CA LEU A 84 -6.27 -36.38 -12.78
C LEU A 84 -5.12 -37.06 -12.01
N PHE A 85 -4.85 -36.62 -10.79
CA PHE A 85 -3.84 -37.23 -9.92
C PHE A 85 -4.18 -38.69 -9.59
N ASP A 86 -5.45 -38.99 -9.30
CA ASP A 86 -5.93 -40.35 -9.00
C ASP A 86 -5.93 -41.26 -10.24
N SER A 87 -6.06 -40.72 -11.45
CA SER A 87 -5.96 -41.48 -12.70
C SER A 87 -4.51 -41.76 -13.16
N MET A 88 -3.49 -41.23 -12.49
CA MET A 88 -2.10 -41.45 -12.88
C MET A 88 -1.67 -42.89 -12.58
N PRO A 89 -1.13 -43.65 -13.56
CA PRO A 89 -0.65 -45.01 -13.35
C PRO A 89 0.63 -45.03 -12.50
N GLU A 90 1.54 -44.10 -12.72
CA GLU A 90 2.76 -43.92 -11.93
C GLU A 90 2.81 -42.52 -11.32
N ARG A 91 3.24 -42.43 -10.06
CA ARG A 91 3.38 -41.16 -9.32
C ARG A 91 4.75 -41.08 -8.69
N ASN A 92 5.47 -40.01 -8.99
CA ASN A 92 6.76 -39.70 -8.37
C ASN A 92 6.63 -38.59 -7.31
N GLN A 93 7.69 -38.33 -6.56
CA GLN A 93 7.68 -37.33 -5.49
C GLN A 93 7.22 -35.94 -5.96
N VAL A 94 7.55 -35.55 -7.19
CA VAL A 94 7.19 -34.26 -7.77
C VAL A 94 5.67 -34.16 -7.97
N THR A 95 5.01 -35.21 -8.48
CA THR A 95 3.54 -35.22 -8.65
C THR A 95 2.80 -35.10 -7.32
N TRP A 96 3.26 -35.81 -6.29
CA TRP A 96 2.69 -35.72 -4.94
C TRP A 96 2.86 -34.31 -4.36
N ASN A 97 4.06 -33.72 -4.48
CA ASN A 97 4.33 -32.36 -4.01
C ASN A 97 3.49 -31.31 -4.76
N ALA A 98 3.32 -31.46 -6.09
CA ALA A 98 2.47 -30.57 -6.88
C ALA A 98 1.00 -30.61 -6.43
N MET A 99 0.48 -31.80 -6.13
CA MET A 99 -0.89 -31.96 -5.61
C MET A 99 -1.03 -31.43 -4.18
N LEU A 100 -0.03 -31.61 -3.32
CA LEU A 100 0.01 -31.01 -1.98
C LEU A 100 -0.06 -29.48 -2.05
N THR A 101 0.83 -28.87 -2.83
CA THR A 101 0.84 -27.40 -3.02
C THR A 101 -0.46 -26.90 -3.65
N ALA A 102 -1.07 -27.69 -4.54
CA ALA A 102 -2.38 -27.37 -5.12
C ALA A 102 -3.48 -27.31 -4.05
N TYR A 103 -3.54 -28.28 -3.14
CA TYR A 103 -4.49 -28.24 -2.03
C TYR A 103 -4.22 -27.06 -1.08
N ILE A 104 -2.95 -26.80 -0.74
CA ILE A 104 -2.54 -25.70 0.13
C ILE A 104 -2.99 -24.34 -0.43
N ASN A 105 -2.68 -24.08 -1.70
CA ASN A 105 -3.06 -22.83 -2.38
C ASN A 105 -4.58 -22.67 -2.56
N SER A 106 -5.35 -23.76 -2.44
CA SER A 106 -6.82 -23.73 -2.47
C SER A 106 -7.46 -23.57 -1.09
N GLY A 107 -6.66 -23.48 -0.01
CA GLY A 107 -7.13 -23.36 1.37
C GLY A 107 -7.59 -24.68 2.00
N ARG A 108 -7.52 -25.81 1.28
CA ARG A 108 -7.91 -27.15 1.76
C ARG A 108 -6.76 -27.85 2.48
N ILE A 109 -6.31 -27.27 3.60
CA ILE A 109 -5.12 -27.76 4.33
C ILE A 109 -5.34 -29.15 4.92
N MET A 110 -6.54 -29.46 5.42
CA MET A 110 -6.81 -30.77 6.01
C MET A 110 -6.75 -31.89 4.96
N ASP A 111 -7.25 -31.65 3.75
CA ASP A 111 -7.13 -32.58 2.62
C ASP A 111 -5.67 -32.74 2.19
N ALA A 112 -4.89 -31.65 2.18
CA ALA A 112 -3.46 -31.69 1.94
C ALA A 112 -2.75 -32.57 2.99
N PHE A 113 -3.11 -32.43 4.27
CA PHE A 113 -2.51 -33.21 5.35
C PHE A 113 -2.88 -34.69 5.28
N GLN A 114 -4.12 -35.02 4.89
CA GLN A 114 -4.51 -36.39 4.62
C GLN A 114 -3.73 -36.99 3.44
N LEU A 115 -3.53 -36.21 2.37
CA LEU A 115 -2.70 -36.63 1.23
C LEU A 115 -1.25 -36.87 1.68
N PHE A 116 -0.70 -35.96 2.47
CA PHE A 116 0.65 -36.05 3.03
C PHE A 116 0.83 -37.32 3.88
N LYS A 117 -0.15 -37.67 4.72
CA LYS A 117 -0.14 -38.93 5.49
C LYS A 117 -0.18 -40.17 4.60
N ARG A 118 -0.77 -40.11 3.40
CA ARG A 118 -0.83 -41.22 2.45
C ARG A 118 0.38 -41.31 1.51
N MET A 119 1.28 -40.33 1.53
CA MET A 119 2.47 -40.35 0.68
C MET A 119 3.37 -41.54 1.03
N PRO A 120 3.77 -42.37 0.04
CA PRO A 120 4.66 -43.52 0.27
C PRO A 120 6.02 -43.13 0.82
N HIS A 121 6.61 -42.06 0.27
CA HIS A 121 7.86 -41.48 0.71
C HIS A 121 7.71 -39.96 0.86
N ARG A 122 8.25 -39.43 1.96
CA ARG A 122 8.18 -38.00 2.29
C ARG A 122 9.59 -37.45 2.33
N ASN A 123 9.88 -36.49 1.47
CA ASN A 123 11.15 -35.76 1.47
C ASN A 123 10.98 -34.39 2.15
N VAL A 124 12.10 -33.71 2.42
CA VAL A 124 12.10 -32.40 3.10
C VAL A 124 11.17 -31.39 2.41
N VAL A 125 11.04 -31.43 1.08
CA VAL A 125 10.12 -30.56 0.31
C VAL A 125 8.65 -30.81 0.69
N SER A 126 8.22 -32.08 0.77
CA SER A 126 6.84 -32.43 1.18
C SER A 126 6.52 -31.98 2.60
N TRP A 127 7.46 -32.16 3.54
CA TRP A 127 7.33 -31.70 4.93
C TRP A 127 7.26 -30.18 5.00
N THR A 128 8.16 -29.48 4.31
CA THR A 128 8.23 -28.01 4.28
C THR A 128 6.99 -27.39 3.64
N ALA A 129 6.44 -28.01 2.59
CA ALA A 129 5.18 -27.57 1.99
C ALA A 129 4.02 -27.65 3.00
N MET A 130 3.91 -28.74 3.75
CA MET A 130 2.87 -28.88 4.78
C MET A 130 3.06 -27.91 5.95
N LEU A 131 4.31 -27.68 6.40
CA LEU A 131 4.61 -26.65 7.40
C LEU A 131 4.10 -25.29 6.97
N HIS A 132 4.45 -24.89 5.75
CA HIS A 132 4.02 -23.62 5.18
C HIS A 132 2.49 -23.53 5.07
N GLY A 133 1.82 -24.61 4.64
CA GLY A 133 0.37 -24.67 4.55
C GLY A 133 -0.35 -24.49 5.89
N PHE A 134 0.13 -25.16 6.95
CA PHE A 134 -0.41 -24.98 8.30
C PHE A 134 -0.15 -23.57 8.84
N ALA A 135 1.07 -23.05 8.65
CA ALA A 135 1.43 -21.70 9.10
C ALA A 135 0.59 -20.60 8.43
N LEU A 136 0.36 -20.68 7.11
CA LEU A 136 -0.51 -19.72 6.40
C LEU A 136 -1.97 -19.76 6.84
N SER A 137 -2.42 -20.90 7.39
CA SER A 137 -3.80 -21.07 7.87
C SER A 137 -3.95 -20.78 9.36
N GLY A 138 -2.91 -20.26 10.02
CA GLY A 138 -2.91 -19.95 11.45
C GLY A 138 -2.84 -21.15 12.39
N LEU A 139 -2.70 -22.37 11.85
CA LEU A 139 -2.59 -23.62 12.61
C LEU A 139 -1.14 -23.84 13.06
N ILE A 140 -0.62 -22.89 13.83
CA ILE A 140 0.81 -22.83 14.16
C ILE A 140 1.26 -23.95 15.09
N LYS A 141 0.36 -24.46 15.94
CA LYS A 141 0.64 -25.59 16.85
C LYS A 141 0.85 -26.88 16.07
N GLU A 142 0.00 -27.12 15.07
CA GLU A 142 0.09 -28.24 14.14
C GLU A 142 1.35 -28.14 13.29
N ALA A 143 1.69 -26.92 12.82
CA ALA A 143 2.94 -26.66 12.12
C ALA A 143 4.16 -26.99 13.01
N MET A 144 4.16 -26.54 14.27
CA MET A 144 5.24 -26.84 15.21
C MET A 144 5.37 -28.34 15.50
N GLY A 145 4.25 -29.03 15.72
CA GLY A 145 4.24 -30.49 15.89
C GLY A 145 4.80 -31.22 14.67
N LEU A 146 4.46 -30.74 13.47
CA LEU A 146 5.02 -31.26 12.22
C LEU A 146 6.53 -30.99 12.12
N PHE A 147 6.99 -29.80 12.54
CA PHE A 147 8.38 -29.40 12.49
C PHE A 147 9.24 -30.26 13.44
N ILE A 148 8.74 -30.54 14.65
CA ILE A 148 9.40 -31.41 15.64
C ILE A 148 9.43 -32.87 15.18
N SER A 149 8.47 -33.32 14.38
CA SER A 149 8.44 -34.70 13.84
C SER A 149 9.23 -34.89 12.55
N MET A 150 9.78 -33.83 11.94
CA MET A 150 10.62 -33.95 10.74
C MET A 150 11.89 -34.78 11.01
N PRO A 151 12.14 -35.86 10.24
CA PRO A 151 13.34 -36.69 10.41
C PRO A 151 14.64 -35.94 10.11
N GLU A 152 14.61 -35.12 9.05
CA GLU A 152 15.73 -34.28 8.63
C GLU A 152 15.24 -32.85 8.46
N ARG A 153 16.00 -31.90 9.01
CA ARG A 153 15.73 -30.46 8.88
C ARG A 153 16.89 -29.80 8.17
N ASN A 154 16.59 -29.01 7.16
CA ASN A 154 17.54 -28.17 6.47
C ASN A 154 17.20 -26.69 6.69
N PRO A 155 18.07 -25.75 6.29
CA PRO A 155 17.79 -24.32 6.47
C PRO A 155 16.45 -23.87 5.89
N THR A 156 15.97 -24.48 4.80
CA THR A 156 14.67 -24.16 4.21
C THR A 156 13.50 -24.51 5.15
N SER A 157 13.53 -25.68 5.80
CA SER A 157 12.49 -26.06 6.76
C SER A 157 12.49 -25.19 8.02
N TRP A 158 13.67 -24.81 8.51
CA TRP A 158 13.80 -23.86 9.64
C TRP A 158 13.24 -22.50 9.27
N ASN A 159 13.66 -21.94 8.13
CA ASN A 159 13.20 -20.63 7.65
C ASN A 159 11.68 -20.60 7.39
N ALA A 160 11.09 -21.70 6.90
CA ALA A 160 9.65 -21.82 6.72
C ALA A 160 8.90 -21.76 8.05
N MET A 161 9.41 -22.43 9.10
CA MET A 161 8.78 -22.42 10.43
C MET A 161 8.92 -21.04 11.10
N ILE A 162 10.12 -20.44 11.06
CA ILE A 162 10.38 -19.09 11.60
C ILE A 162 9.49 -18.06 10.89
N SER A 163 9.42 -18.08 9.56
CA SER A 163 8.52 -17.22 8.79
C SER A 163 7.06 -17.44 9.20
N GLY A 164 6.65 -18.69 9.41
CA GLY A 164 5.30 -19.01 9.85
C GLY A 164 4.95 -18.40 11.21
N LEU A 165 5.87 -18.47 12.18
CA LEU A 165 5.71 -17.87 13.50
C LEU A 165 5.61 -16.34 13.43
N ILE A 166 6.47 -15.70 12.61
CA ILE A 166 6.44 -14.24 12.39
C ILE A 166 5.09 -13.78 11.86
N HIS A 167 4.54 -14.45 10.83
CA HIS A 167 3.25 -14.08 10.24
C HIS A 167 2.07 -14.31 11.20
N ASN A 168 2.25 -15.16 12.21
CA ASN A 168 1.26 -15.42 13.27
C ASN A 168 1.53 -14.62 14.55
N HIS A 169 2.41 -13.61 14.49
CA HIS A 169 2.76 -12.71 15.60
C HIS A 169 3.45 -13.40 16.80
N GLU A 170 4.00 -14.60 16.62
CA GLU A 170 4.74 -15.36 17.64
C GLU A 170 6.26 -15.10 17.54
N LEU A 171 6.65 -13.82 17.66
CA LEU A 171 8.02 -13.37 17.36
C LEU A 171 9.07 -13.91 18.34
N THR A 172 8.68 -14.13 19.60
CA THR A 172 9.55 -14.68 20.66
C THR A 172 9.96 -16.12 20.36
N GLU A 173 9.00 -16.93 19.93
CA GLU A 173 9.24 -18.32 19.54
C GLU A 173 10.01 -18.40 18.22
N ALA A 174 9.76 -17.48 17.29
CA ALA A 174 10.55 -17.33 16.08
C ALA A 174 12.03 -17.06 16.40
N ARG A 175 12.31 -16.20 17.40
CA ARG A 175 13.67 -15.94 17.88
C ARG A 175 14.31 -17.18 18.49
N ARG A 176 13.57 -17.92 19.33
CA ARG A 176 14.05 -19.17 19.94
C ARG A 176 14.49 -20.19 18.88
N LEU A 177 13.64 -20.45 17.88
CA LEU A 177 13.98 -21.35 16.78
C LEU A 177 15.15 -20.83 15.93
N PHE A 178 15.23 -19.53 15.72
CA PHE A 178 16.37 -18.92 15.03
C PHE A 178 17.67 -19.23 15.79
N ASP A 179 17.70 -19.04 17.10
CA ASP A 179 18.88 -19.32 17.92
C ASP A 179 19.29 -20.78 17.93
N GLU A 180 18.31 -21.70 18.05
CA GLU A 180 18.51 -23.15 18.01
C GLU A 180 18.98 -23.68 16.65
N MET A 181 18.81 -22.91 15.57
CA MET A 181 19.19 -23.31 14.22
C MET A 181 20.71 -23.61 14.15
N PRO A 182 21.13 -24.83 13.80
CA PRO A 182 22.55 -25.22 13.79
C PRO A 182 23.40 -24.38 12.84
N ASP A 183 22.93 -24.23 11.59
CA ASP A 183 23.61 -23.48 10.54
C ASP A 183 22.71 -22.37 10.01
N LYS A 184 23.01 -21.12 10.37
CA LYS A 184 22.27 -19.93 9.92
C LYS A 184 22.88 -19.42 8.61
N ASN A 185 22.06 -19.31 7.56
CA ASN A 185 22.47 -18.69 6.31
C ASN A 185 21.89 -17.27 6.18
N THR A 186 22.29 -16.52 5.15
CA THR A 186 21.80 -15.16 4.89
C THR A 186 20.28 -15.05 4.83
N ILE A 187 19.59 -16.12 4.39
CA ILE A 187 18.13 -16.14 4.31
C ILE A 187 17.53 -16.23 5.71
N SER A 188 18.10 -17.05 6.59
CA SER A 188 17.66 -17.16 8.00
C SER A 188 17.73 -15.82 8.71
N TRP A 189 18.85 -15.10 8.56
CA TRP A 189 19.03 -13.75 9.12
C TRP A 189 18.00 -12.75 8.54
N ASN A 190 17.81 -12.76 7.22
CA ASN A 190 16.86 -11.86 6.57
C ASN A 190 15.41 -12.13 6.99
N VAL A 191 15.01 -13.39 7.19
CA VAL A 191 13.67 -13.73 7.69
C VAL A 191 13.45 -13.14 9.08
N MET A 192 14.41 -13.33 10.00
CA MET A 192 14.30 -12.80 11.36
C MET A 192 14.27 -11.26 11.38
N LEU A 193 15.17 -10.63 10.63
CA LEU A 193 15.24 -9.17 10.51
C LEU A 193 13.96 -8.57 9.94
N SER A 194 13.42 -9.14 8.86
CA SER A 194 12.15 -8.67 8.28
C SER A 194 11.01 -8.78 9.29
N GLY A 195 10.96 -9.84 10.10
CA GLY A 195 9.95 -9.99 11.14
C GLY A 195 10.00 -8.89 12.22
N TYR A 196 11.20 -8.52 12.66
CA TYR A 196 11.37 -7.39 13.60
C TYR A 196 10.98 -6.05 12.97
N VAL A 197 11.38 -5.82 11.71
CA VAL A 197 11.05 -4.59 10.97
C VAL A 197 9.54 -4.45 10.74
N GLU A 198 8.86 -5.53 10.34
CA GLU A 198 7.40 -5.55 10.14
C GLU A 198 6.64 -5.33 11.45
N SER A 199 7.19 -5.79 12.57
CA SER A 199 6.63 -5.58 13.90
C SER A 199 7.05 -4.25 14.55
N ALA A 200 7.73 -3.36 13.80
CA ALA A 200 8.26 -2.08 14.27
C ALA A 200 9.22 -2.16 15.48
N MET A 201 9.85 -3.32 15.71
CA MET A 201 10.82 -3.54 16.79
C MET A 201 12.24 -3.21 16.33
N MET A 202 12.51 -1.94 16.03
CA MET A 202 13.77 -1.53 15.39
C MET A 202 15.02 -1.74 16.25
N GLY A 203 14.89 -1.75 17.58
CA GLY A 203 16.01 -2.07 18.48
C GLY A 203 16.52 -3.51 18.30
N GLU A 204 15.60 -4.48 18.32
CA GLU A 204 15.91 -5.91 18.10
C GLU A 204 16.38 -6.18 16.67
N ALA A 205 15.78 -5.49 15.69
CA ALA A 205 16.24 -5.54 14.31
C ALA A 205 17.70 -5.08 14.21
N ARG A 206 18.07 -3.98 14.89
CA ARG A 206 19.43 -3.46 14.87
C ARG A 206 20.42 -4.41 15.55
N ALA A 207 20.09 -4.91 16.73
CA ALA A 207 20.93 -5.89 17.44
C ALA A 207 21.17 -7.16 16.59
N THR A 208 20.14 -7.64 15.90
CA THR A 208 20.25 -8.78 14.99
C THR A 208 21.08 -8.45 13.74
N PHE A 209 21.00 -7.23 13.23
CA PHE A 209 21.77 -6.77 12.08
C PHE A 209 23.26 -6.67 12.41
N ASP A 210 23.60 -6.08 13.56
CA ASP A 210 25.00 -5.87 13.98
C ASP A 210 25.73 -7.19 14.28
N THR A 211 25.00 -8.25 14.64
CA THR A 211 25.54 -9.60 14.87
C THR A 211 25.64 -10.44 13.59
N MET A 212 25.08 -9.97 12.47
CA MET A 212 25.08 -10.71 11.21
C MET A 212 26.48 -10.71 10.57
N PRO A 213 27.09 -11.88 10.27
CA PRO A 213 28.48 -11.93 9.80
C PRO A 213 28.73 -11.22 8.46
N LYS A 214 27.77 -11.28 7.54
CA LYS A 214 27.89 -10.67 6.20
C LYS A 214 26.53 -10.18 5.69
N PRO A 215 26.11 -8.96 6.06
CA PRO A 215 24.89 -8.37 5.54
C PRO A 215 24.98 -8.16 4.03
N ASN A 216 23.96 -8.57 3.29
CA ASN A 216 23.88 -8.33 1.85
C ASN A 216 23.02 -7.11 1.55
N VAL A 217 22.96 -6.69 0.29
CA VAL A 217 22.19 -5.49 -0.12
C VAL A 217 20.72 -5.57 0.30
N ILE A 218 20.14 -6.76 0.33
CA ILE A 218 18.77 -6.99 0.78
C ILE A 218 18.64 -6.66 2.27
N THR A 219 19.54 -7.18 3.11
CA THR A 219 19.58 -6.91 4.55
C THR A 219 19.69 -5.42 4.85
N TRP A 220 20.63 -4.73 4.21
CA TRP A 220 20.82 -3.28 4.36
C TRP A 220 19.56 -2.50 3.94
N THR A 221 18.99 -2.84 2.78
CA THR A 221 17.81 -2.15 2.26
C THR A 221 16.58 -2.37 3.16
N SER A 222 16.41 -3.57 3.75
CA SER A 222 15.37 -3.83 4.75
C SER A 222 15.50 -2.92 5.96
N MET A 223 16.73 -2.77 6.50
CA MET A 223 16.96 -1.91 7.67
C MET A 223 16.69 -0.45 7.36
N VAL A 224 17.18 0.06 6.23
CA VAL A 224 16.91 1.43 5.76
C VAL A 224 15.39 1.66 5.64
N ALA A 225 14.68 0.76 4.96
CA ALA A 225 13.23 0.87 4.81
C ALA A 225 12.49 0.79 6.15
N GLY A 226 12.96 -0.05 7.08
CA GLY A 226 12.40 -0.17 8.43
C GLY A 226 12.51 1.12 9.23
N TYR A 227 13.71 1.70 9.30
CA TYR A 227 13.94 2.97 9.99
C TYR A 227 13.13 4.12 9.38
N CYS A 228 13.04 4.21 8.04
CA CYS A 228 12.18 5.18 7.36
C CYS A 228 10.70 5.05 7.76
N ARG A 229 10.18 3.81 7.92
CA ARG A 229 8.78 3.59 8.34
C ARG A 229 8.54 3.96 9.80
N SER A 230 9.54 3.80 10.65
CA SER A 230 9.49 4.19 12.05
C SER A 230 9.66 5.70 12.27
N GLY A 231 9.91 6.49 11.23
CA GLY A 231 10.16 7.93 11.32
C GLY A 231 11.61 8.31 11.66
N ASN A 232 12.48 7.33 11.90
CA ASN A 232 13.89 7.50 12.25
C ASN A 232 14.75 7.61 10.98
N VAL A 233 14.50 8.66 10.18
CA VAL A 233 15.11 8.83 8.86
C VAL A 233 16.62 9.10 8.94
N SER A 234 17.10 9.71 10.02
CA SER A 234 18.52 9.97 10.25
C SER A 234 19.33 8.66 10.34
N GLU A 235 18.85 7.68 11.11
CA GLU A 235 19.46 6.36 11.23
C GLU A 235 19.39 5.59 9.91
N ALA A 236 18.27 5.73 9.18
CA ALA A 236 18.15 5.17 7.84
C ALA A 236 19.22 5.74 6.89
N ARG A 237 19.46 7.05 6.97
CA ARG A 237 20.46 7.78 6.16
C ARG A 237 21.88 7.34 6.50
N GLU A 238 22.20 7.20 7.78
CA GLU A 238 23.50 6.72 8.25
C GLU A 238 23.78 5.29 7.77
N LEU A 239 22.83 4.38 7.94
CA LEU A 239 22.97 3.00 7.45
C LEU A 239 23.09 2.95 5.93
N PHE A 240 22.29 3.77 5.23
CA PHE A 240 22.38 3.88 3.78
C PHE A 240 23.80 4.29 3.36
N GLU A 241 24.38 5.32 3.98
CA GLU A 241 25.75 5.75 3.65
C GLU A 241 26.80 4.66 3.92
N GLN A 242 26.66 3.90 5.00
CA GLN A 242 27.54 2.78 5.35
C GLN A 242 27.42 1.58 4.39
N MET A 243 26.38 1.50 3.56
CA MET A 243 26.18 0.40 2.61
C MET A 243 27.39 0.27 1.66
N PRO A 244 28.09 -0.89 1.65
CA PRO A 244 29.26 -1.11 0.78
C PRO A 244 28.91 -1.09 -0.71
N VAL A 245 27.72 -1.59 -1.05
CA VAL A 245 27.19 -1.60 -2.42
C VAL A 245 25.75 -1.11 -2.38
N LYS A 246 25.48 -0.04 -3.12
CA LYS A 246 24.14 0.54 -3.30
C LYS A 246 23.65 0.19 -4.69
N ASN A 247 22.50 -0.47 -4.79
CA ASN A 247 21.82 -0.73 -6.05
C ASN A 247 20.58 0.16 -6.19
N PHE A 248 19.92 0.11 -7.36
CA PHE A 248 18.73 0.91 -7.61
C PHE A 248 17.65 0.71 -6.52
N VAL A 249 17.47 -0.50 -5.99
CA VAL A 249 16.49 -0.78 -4.92
C VAL A 249 16.80 0.01 -3.65
N SER A 250 18.06 0.02 -3.21
CA SER A 250 18.47 0.78 -2.03
C SER A 250 18.31 2.30 -2.20
N TRP A 251 18.64 2.84 -3.38
CA TRP A 251 18.42 4.26 -3.70
C TRP A 251 16.94 4.60 -3.70
N THR A 252 16.11 3.81 -4.38
CA THR A 252 14.65 4.01 -4.41
C THR A 252 14.03 3.90 -3.00
N ALA A 253 14.52 3.00 -2.16
CA ALA A 253 14.05 2.87 -0.78
C ALA A 253 14.35 4.12 0.06
N MET A 254 15.54 4.72 -0.10
CA MET A 254 15.90 5.96 0.60
C MET A 254 15.07 7.15 0.08
N ILE A 255 14.94 7.31 -1.24
CA ILE A 255 14.12 8.37 -1.86
C ILE A 255 12.67 8.26 -1.38
N GLY A 256 12.07 7.07 -1.47
CA GLY A 256 10.70 6.83 -1.00
C GLY A 256 10.55 7.04 0.50
N GLY A 257 11.57 6.71 1.30
CA GLY A 257 11.61 6.94 2.73
C GLY A 257 11.59 8.41 3.11
N TYR A 258 12.34 9.26 2.41
CA TYR A 258 12.29 10.72 2.61
C TYR A 258 10.92 11.30 2.24
N VAL A 259 10.36 10.89 1.09
CA VAL A 259 9.02 11.34 0.65
C VAL A 259 7.93 10.93 1.65
N TRP A 260 7.99 9.70 2.17
CA TRP A 260 7.04 9.21 3.17
C TRP A 260 7.02 10.08 4.44
N ASN A 261 8.17 10.62 4.82
CA ASN A 261 8.33 11.46 6.01
C ASN A 261 8.22 12.96 5.70
N GLY A 262 7.76 13.35 4.51
CA GLY A 262 7.56 14.75 4.12
C GLY A 262 8.84 15.52 3.81
N MET A 263 9.99 14.85 3.77
CA MET A 263 11.31 15.45 3.55
C MET A 263 11.65 15.48 2.05
N TYR A 264 10.89 16.27 1.27
CA TYR A 264 10.95 16.20 -0.19
C TYR A 264 12.25 16.74 -0.80
N ASP A 265 12.85 17.78 -0.19
CA ASP A 265 14.13 18.34 -0.67
C ASP A 265 15.25 17.30 -0.57
N ASP A 266 15.32 16.57 0.55
CA ASP A 266 16.26 15.47 0.73
C ASP A 266 16.04 14.35 -0.29
N ALA A 267 14.78 14.03 -0.63
CA ALA A 267 14.49 13.04 -1.66
C ALA A 267 15.09 13.43 -3.03
N LEU A 268 15.05 14.72 -3.38
CA LEU A 268 15.68 15.24 -4.61
C LEU A 268 17.21 15.20 -4.52
N LEU A 269 17.79 15.53 -3.37
CA LEU A 269 19.25 15.43 -3.14
C LEU A 269 19.74 13.99 -3.31
N ILE A 270 19.03 13.01 -2.76
CA ILE A 270 19.35 11.58 -2.95
C ILE A 270 19.22 11.17 -4.41
N PHE A 271 18.21 11.65 -5.13
CA PHE A 271 18.09 11.39 -6.56
C PHE A 271 19.26 11.96 -7.36
N HIS A 272 19.73 13.16 -7.04
CA HIS A 272 20.94 13.71 -7.64
C HIS A 272 22.15 12.82 -7.35
N ALA A 273 22.34 12.38 -6.10
CA ALA A 273 23.43 11.47 -5.73
C ALA A 273 23.33 10.12 -6.47
N MET A 274 22.13 9.56 -6.65
CA MET A 274 21.88 8.35 -7.44
C MET A 274 22.35 8.52 -8.90
N ARG A 275 22.09 9.68 -9.49
CA ARG A 275 22.53 10.01 -10.86
C ARG A 275 24.05 10.18 -10.97
N TRP A 276 24.67 10.83 -9.99
CA TRP A 276 26.14 10.96 -9.92
C TRP A 276 26.81 9.58 -9.79
N ALA A 277 26.20 8.67 -9.04
CA ALA A 277 26.62 7.27 -8.96
C ALA A 277 26.33 6.45 -10.23
N SER A 278 25.81 7.07 -11.30
CA SER A 278 25.45 6.43 -12.58
C SER A 278 24.44 5.28 -12.43
N VAL A 279 23.63 5.29 -11.37
CA VAL A 279 22.57 4.30 -11.17
C VAL A 279 21.32 4.78 -11.86
N LYS A 280 20.81 4.00 -12.83
CA LYS A 280 19.60 4.35 -13.58
C LYS A 280 18.35 4.30 -12.69
N PRO A 281 17.57 5.39 -12.59
CA PRO A 281 16.27 5.39 -11.94
C PRO A 281 15.27 4.47 -12.64
N ASN A 282 14.35 3.89 -11.87
CA ASN A 282 13.23 3.10 -12.39
C ASN A 282 11.90 3.85 -12.24
N SER A 283 10.79 3.26 -12.70
CA SER A 283 9.45 3.86 -12.59
C SER A 283 9.06 4.21 -11.16
N ILE A 284 9.39 3.37 -10.18
CA ILE A 284 9.10 3.60 -8.76
C ILE A 284 9.85 4.84 -8.24
N THR A 285 11.09 5.03 -8.67
CA THR A 285 11.90 6.22 -8.31
C THR A 285 11.21 7.50 -8.80
N PHE A 286 10.74 7.52 -10.05
CA PHE A 286 10.04 8.69 -10.58
C PHE A 286 8.67 8.92 -9.93
N ILE A 287 7.92 7.86 -9.61
CA ILE A 287 6.66 7.99 -8.85
C ILE A 287 6.92 8.71 -7.52
N SER A 288 7.93 8.29 -6.76
CA SER A 288 8.31 8.94 -5.50
C SER A 288 8.72 10.40 -5.73
N LEU A 289 9.49 10.69 -6.77
CA LEU A 289 9.94 12.06 -7.07
C LEU A 289 8.81 12.97 -7.54
N PHE A 290 7.84 12.47 -8.32
CA PHE A 290 6.67 13.25 -8.72
C PHE A 290 5.81 13.59 -7.50
N HIS A 291 5.64 12.67 -6.56
CA HIS A 291 4.99 12.97 -5.28
C HIS A 291 5.77 14.01 -4.47
N ALA A 292 7.10 13.90 -4.42
CA ALA A 292 7.95 14.90 -3.77
C ALA A 292 7.75 16.29 -4.38
N CYS A 293 7.73 16.37 -5.72
CA CYS A 293 7.50 17.61 -6.43
C CYS A 293 6.10 18.20 -6.17
N SER A 294 5.06 17.35 -6.18
CA SER A 294 3.70 17.78 -5.80
C SER A 294 3.65 18.36 -4.39
N GLY A 295 4.34 17.73 -3.44
CA GLY A 295 4.41 18.15 -2.05
C GLY A 295 5.17 19.47 -1.84
N LEU A 296 6.23 19.72 -2.63
CA LEU A 296 6.98 20.97 -2.59
C LEU A 296 6.25 22.16 -3.24
N GLY A 297 5.32 21.89 -4.16
CA GLY A 297 4.66 22.95 -4.94
C GLY A 297 5.57 23.64 -5.96
N TYR A 298 6.83 23.18 -6.14
CA TYR A 298 7.78 23.78 -7.08
C TYR A 298 7.53 23.33 -8.52
N VAL A 299 6.68 24.08 -9.21
CA VAL A 299 6.30 23.85 -10.62
C VAL A 299 7.53 23.69 -11.55
N ASN A 300 8.62 24.39 -11.24
CA ASN A 300 9.83 24.40 -12.04
C ASN A 300 10.59 23.07 -12.06
N ILE A 301 10.34 22.15 -11.13
CA ILE A 301 11.04 20.85 -11.04
C ILE A 301 10.29 19.74 -11.80
N GLY A 302 8.96 19.82 -11.88
CA GLY A 302 8.14 18.76 -12.47
C GLY A 302 8.42 18.48 -13.94
N LYS A 303 8.54 19.54 -14.77
CA LYS A 303 8.85 19.38 -16.21
C LYS A 303 10.26 18.81 -16.44
N PRO A 304 11.34 19.32 -15.82
CA PRO A 304 12.66 18.68 -15.89
C PRO A 304 12.68 17.22 -15.43
N LEU A 305 11.92 16.88 -14.39
CA LEU A 305 11.83 15.51 -13.90
C LEU A 305 11.13 14.59 -14.91
N HIS A 306 10.05 15.07 -15.52
CA HIS A 306 9.37 14.37 -16.61
C HIS A 306 10.28 14.21 -17.85
N ALA A 307 11.05 15.24 -18.22
CA ALA A 307 12.06 15.10 -19.28
C ALA A 307 13.13 14.07 -18.91
N SER A 308 13.60 14.06 -17.65
CA SER A 308 14.55 13.06 -17.15
C SER A 308 13.99 11.65 -17.21
N LEU A 309 12.69 11.46 -17.00
CA LEU A 309 12.01 10.18 -17.14
C LEU A 309 12.12 9.66 -18.59
N MET A 310 11.81 10.53 -19.55
CA MET A 310 11.91 10.21 -20.99
C MET A 310 13.35 9.87 -21.42
N VAL A 311 14.33 10.60 -20.91
CA VAL A 311 15.77 10.32 -21.16
C VAL A 311 16.20 8.97 -20.61
N ASN A 312 15.56 8.46 -19.55
CA ASN A 312 15.84 7.14 -19.00
C ASN A 312 15.10 6.00 -19.72
N GLY A 313 14.40 6.29 -20.82
CA GLY A 313 13.69 5.29 -21.63
C GLY A 313 12.39 4.79 -20.98
N LEU A 314 11.83 5.59 -20.08
CA LEU A 314 10.50 5.38 -19.53
C LEU A 314 9.55 6.36 -20.22
N HIS A 315 8.31 5.94 -20.45
CA HIS A 315 7.30 6.76 -21.11
C HIS A 315 6.00 6.82 -20.31
N ASP A 316 5.19 7.82 -20.64
CA ASP A 316 4.01 8.23 -19.87
C ASP A 316 2.96 7.14 -19.69
N HIS A 317 2.97 6.14 -20.58
CA HIS A 317 1.97 5.08 -20.66
C HIS A 317 2.52 3.69 -20.31
N ASP A 318 3.79 3.59 -19.92
CA ASP A 318 4.44 2.30 -19.65
C ASP A 318 3.93 1.66 -18.35
N ASP A 319 3.65 2.47 -17.33
CA ASP A 319 3.17 2.02 -16.02
C ASP A 319 1.97 2.85 -15.58
N GLU A 320 0.89 2.17 -15.23
CA GLU A 320 -0.34 2.81 -14.76
C GLU A 320 -0.13 3.72 -13.55
N ARG A 321 0.76 3.33 -12.63
CA ARG A 321 1.07 4.08 -11.41
C ARG A 321 1.87 5.33 -11.74
N LEU A 322 2.73 5.24 -12.75
CA LEU A 322 3.54 6.36 -13.22
C LEU A 322 2.64 7.45 -13.82
N SER A 323 1.72 7.09 -14.73
CA SER A 323 0.76 8.04 -15.29
C SER A 323 -0.07 8.72 -14.20
N LYS A 324 -0.52 7.98 -13.17
CA LYS A 324 -1.27 8.54 -12.03
C LYS A 324 -0.47 9.61 -11.30
N SER A 325 0.78 9.31 -10.96
CA SER A 325 1.65 10.25 -10.25
C SER A 325 1.92 11.52 -11.06
N MET A 326 2.05 11.42 -12.39
CA MET A 326 2.23 12.57 -13.27
C MET A 326 0.95 13.40 -13.45
N ILE A 327 -0.20 12.76 -13.63
CA ILE A 327 -1.50 13.46 -13.68
C ILE A 327 -1.69 14.24 -12.38
N HIS A 328 -1.45 13.60 -11.23
CA HIS A 328 -1.54 14.27 -9.94
C HIS A 328 -0.58 15.47 -9.83
N MET A 329 0.69 15.31 -10.21
CA MET A 329 1.67 16.39 -10.19
C MET A 329 1.27 17.55 -11.11
N TYR A 330 0.91 17.28 -12.36
CA TYR A 330 0.53 18.34 -13.30
C TYR A 330 -0.76 19.04 -12.90
N SER A 331 -1.74 18.31 -12.35
CA SER A 331 -2.95 18.89 -11.76
C SER A 331 -2.62 19.83 -10.61
N GLN A 332 -1.74 19.41 -9.69
CA GLN A 332 -1.34 20.23 -8.54
C GLN A 332 -0.67 21.54 -8.99
N PHE A 333 0.12 21.49 -10.06
CA PHE A 333 0.80 22.66 -10.62
C PHE A 333 -0.07 23.52 -11.55
N GLY A 334 -1.31 23.11 -11.83
CA GLY A 334 -2.21 23.82 -12.73
C GLY A 334 -1.86 23.72 -14.21
N ILE A 335 -0.94 22.82 -14.57
CA ILE A 335 -0.57 22.55 -15.97
C ILE A 335 -1.55 21.51 -16.53
N MET A 336 -2.82 21.93 -16.65
CA MET A 336 -3.92 21.01 -16.93
C MET A 336 -3.85 20.38 -18.32
N ASP A 337 -3.28 21.07 -19.32
CA ASP A 337 -3.13 20.55 -20.69
C ASP A 337 -2.35 19.24 -20.71
N TYR A 338 -1.23 19.17 -19.99
CA TYR A 338 -0.41 17.95 -19.90
C TYR A 338 -1.08 16.87 -19.06
N ALA A 339 -1.71 17.23 -17.94
CA ALA A 339 -2.46 16.27 -17.12
C ALA A 339 -3.58 15.61 -17.93
N HIS A 340 -4.33 16.41 -18.70
CA HIS A 340 -5.43 15.94 -19.53
C HIS A 340 -4.93 15.12 -20.73
N TYR A 341 -3.82 15.50 -21.35
CA TYR A 341 -3.18 14.74 -22.42
C TYR A 341 -2.79 13.32 -21.99
N ILE A 342 -2.10 13.19 -20.85
CA ILE A 342 -1.67 11.89 -20.30
C ILE A 342 -2.89 11.02 -19.99
N PHE A 343 -3.94 11.64 -19.44
CA PHE A 343 -5.20 10.99 -19.13
C PHE A 343 -5.91 10.47 -20.38
N GLN A 344 -6.10 11.29 -21.43
CA GLN A 344 -6.80 10.91 -22.66
C GLN A 344 -6.09 9.79 -23.42
N LYS A 345 -4.76 9.77 -23.40
CA LYS A 345 -3.99 8.73 -24.08
C LYS A 345 -4.18 7.33 -23.50
N ARG A 346 -4.75 7.20 -22.31
CA ARG A 346 -5.06 5.90 -21.70
C ARG A 346 -6.50 5.47 -21.98
N GLN A 347 -6.66 4.23 -22.45
CA GLN A 347 -7.97 3.62 -22.68
C GLN A 347 -8.77 3.37 -21.40
N GLN A 348 -8.09 3.14 -20.26
CA GLN A 348 -8.75 2.89 -18.98
C GLN A 348 -8.06 3.66 -17.86
N ASN A 349 -8.77 4.65 -17.31
CA ASN A 349 -8.30 5.45 -16.18
C ASN A 349 -9.01 5.03 -14.90
N CYS A 350 -8.26 4.93 -13.81
CA CYS A 350 -8.84 4.65 -12.50
C CYS A 350 -9.49 5.91 -11.91
N THR A 351 -10.42 5.74 -10.96
CA THR A 351 -11.12 6.82 -10.24
C THR A 351 -10.17 7.88 -9.67
N MET A 352 -9.00 7.48 -9.13
CA MET A 352 -8.01 8.44 -8.63
C MET A 352 -7.46 9.41 -9.69
N SER A 353 -7.35 9.00 -10.95
CA SER A 353 -6.87 9.87 -12.04
C SER A 353 -7.93 10.91 -12.40
N TRP A 354 -9.21 10.50 -12.41
CA TRP A 354 -10.35 11.40 -12.57
C TRP A 354 -10.40 12.43 -11.43
N ASN A 355 -10.31 11.96 -10.18
CA ASN A 355 -10.33 12.83 -8.99
C ASN A 355 -9.18 13.86 -9.03
N SER A 356 -7.98 13.45 -9.46
CA SER A 356 -6.84 14.35 -9.60
C SER A 356 -7.08 15.45 -10.65
N LEU A 357 -7.74 15.14 -11.77
CA LEU A 357 -8.08 16.15 -12.78
C LEU A 357 -9.21 17.07 -12.32
N ILE A 358 -10.28 16.52 -11.72
CA ILE A 358 -11.40 17.30 -11.19
C ILE A 358 -10.90 18.30 -10.15
N ASN A 359 -10.10 17.82 -9.19
CA ASN A 359 -9.51 18.69 -8.18
C ASN A 359 -8.58 19.74 -8.79
N GLY A 360 -7.73 19.37 -9.76
CA GLY A 360 -6.87 20.32 -10.46
C GLY A 360 -7.67 21.42 -11.18
N TYR A 361 -8.65 21.05 -12.01
CA TYR A 361 -9.47 22.04 -12.71
C TYR A 361 -10.28 22.91 -11.75
N ALA A 362 -10.80 22.34 -10.66
CA ALA A 362 -11.54 23.08 -9.64
C ALA A 362 -10.65 24.10 -8.91
N GLN A 363 -9.47 23.70 -8.44
CA GLN A 363 -8.53 24.57 -7.73
C GLN A 363 -7.99 25.71 -8.60
N HIS A 364 -7.83 25.47 -9.91
CA HIS A 364 -7.33 26.46 -10.85
C HIS A 364 -8.46 27.26 -11.55
N GLY A 365 -9.66 27.29 -10.94
CA GLY A 365 -10.79 28.14 -11.36
C GLY A 365 -11.54 27.69 -12.61
N SER A 366 -11.20 26.54 -13.19
CA SER A 366 -11.82 25.99 -14.40
C SER A 366 -12.97 25.02 -14.06
N LEU A 367 -13.91 25.47 -13.24
CA LEU A 367 -15.01 24.63 -12.72
C LEU A 367 -15.87 23.98 -13.80
N ARG A 368 -16.02 24.64 -14.95
CA ARG A 368 -16.79 24.07 -16.08
C ARG A 368 -16.19 22.77 -16.61
N GLU A 369 -14.86 22.71 -16.73
CA GLU A 369 -14.18 21.49 -17.16
C GLU A 369 -14.16 20.43 -16.05
N ALA A 370 -14.02 20.86 -14.78
CA ALA A 370 -14.16 19.96 -13.63
C ALA A 370 -15.54 19.29 -13.62
N ARG A 371 -16.62 20.05 -13.85
CA ARG A 371 -17.99 19.55 -13.94
C ARG A 371 -18.18 18.57 -15.09
N ARG A 372 -17.67 18.89 -16.29
CA ARG A 372 -17.72 17.97 -17.44
C ARG A 372 -17.05 16.64 -17.16
N LEU A 373 -15.87 16.67 -16.53
CA LEU A 373 -15.17 15.45 -16.15
C LEU A 373 -15.93 14.67 -15.08
N PHE A 374 -16.46 15.35 -14.07
CA PHE A 374 -17.28 14.75 -13.03
C PHE A 374 -18.52 14.07 -13.61
N ASP A 375 -19.22 14.70 -14.57
CA ASP A 375 -20.41 14.16 -15.23
C ASP A 375 -20.07 12.96 -16.13
N ALA A 376 -18.88 12.92 -16.73
CA ALA A 376 -18.41 11.83 -17.58
C ALA A 376 -17.97 10.56 -16.81
N MET A 377 -17.89 10.58 -15.48
CA MET A 377 -17.49 9.42 -14.69
C MET A 377 -18.59 8.35 -14.64
N ASP A 378 -18.25 7.11 -15.01
CA ASP A 378 -19.16 5.95 -14.89
C ASP A 378 -19.47 5.63 -13.43
N THR A 379 -18.44 5.66 -12.58
CA THR A 379 -18.57 5.41 -11.13
C THR A 379 -17.84 6.51 -10.36
N ARG A 380 -18.55 7.12 -9.39
CA ARG A 380 -18.05 8.19 -8.54
C ARG A 380 -17.84 7.65 -7.13
N ASP A 381 -16.74 8.02 -6.50
CA ASP A 381 -16.49 7.74 -5.09
C ASP A 381 -16.71 9.00 -4.24
N ALA A 382 -16.62 8.86 -2.91
CA ALA A 382 -16.80 9.98 -1.99
C ALA A 382 -15.84 11.15 -2.27
N VAL A 383 -14.63 10.84 -2.75
CA VAL A 383 -13.61 11.84 -3.09
C VAL A 383 -13.98 12.62 -4.36
N SER A 384 -14.56 11.98 -5.38
CA SER A 384 -15.07 12.65 -6.58
C SER A 384 -16.10 13.72 -6.23
N TRP A 385 -17.10 13.36 -5.40
CA TRP A 385 -18.16 14.28 -4.94
C TRP A 385 -17.59 15.43 -4.13
N THR A 386 -16.77 15.10 -3.12
CA THR A 386 -16.18 16.10 -2.22
C THR A 386 -15.28 17.08 -2.98
N SER A 387 -14.54 16.61 -4.00
CA SER A 387 -13.68 17.47 -4.83
C SER A 387 -14.50 18.50 -5.62
N MET A 388 -15.64 18.10 -6.19
CA MET A 388 -16.51 19.00 -6.94
C MET A 388 -17.20 20.02 -6.02
N ILE A 389 -17.69 19.56 -4.86
CA ILE A 389 -18.29 20.39 -3.82
C ILE A 389 -17.30 21.46 -3.34
N ASN A 390 -16.08 21.07 -2.98
CA ASN A 390 -15.02 22.01 -2.58
C ASN A 390 -14.69 23.01 -3.70
N GLY A 391 -14.74 22.58 -4.96
CA GLY A 391 -14.55 23.46 -6.11
C GLY A 391 -15.57 24.60 -6.15
N TYR A 392 -16.86 24.28 -6.03
CA TYR A 392 -17.92 25.30 -6.02
C TYR A 392 -17.88 26.18 -4.77
N LEU A 393 -17.64 25.59 -3.59
CA LEU A 393 -17.47 26.34 -2.33
C LEU A 393 -16.31 27.34 -2.41
N SER A 394 -15.19 26.95 -3.02
CA SER A 394 -14.02 27.83 -3.20
C SER A 394 -14.26 28.94 -4.21
N ALA A 395 -15.20 28.76 -5.15
CA ALA A 395 -15.61 29.80 -6.09
C ALA A 395 -16.76 30.67 -5.56
N GLY A 396 -17.30 30.37 -4.38
CA GLY A 396 -18.41 31.08 -3.75
C GLY A 396 -19.81 30.68 -4.24
N ASP A 397 -19.92 29.66 -5.10
CA ASP A 397 -21.20 29.13 -5.58
C ASP A 397 -21.70 28.06 -4.59
N VAL A 398 -22.15 28.53 -3.42
CA VAL A 398 -22.57 27.64 -2.32
C VAL A 398 -23.84 26.87 -2.67
N ASP A 399 -24.74 27.46 -3.48
CA ASP A 399 -25.99 26.82 -3.88
C ASP A 399 -25.76 25.54 -4.68
N GLU A 400 -24.86 25.58 -5.68
CA GLU A 400 -24.53 24.38 -6.47
C GLU A 400 -23.77 23.35 -5.63
N ALA A 401 -22.95 23.79 -4.67
CA ALA A 401 -22.28 22.89 -3.72
C ALA A 401 -23.30 22.13 -2.84
N CYS A 402 -24.30 22.83 -2.31
CA CYS A 402 -25.41 22.24 -1.57
C CYS A 402 -26.20 21.25 -2.43
N HIS A 403 -26.51 21.62 -3.68
CA HIS A 403 -27.20 20.73 -4.61
C HIS A 403 -26.42 19.42 -4.85
N LEU A 404 -25.12 19.50 -5.10
CA LEU A 404 -24.28 18.31 -5.25
C LEU A 404 -24.20 17.47 -3.98
N PHE A 405 -24.14 18.11 -2.81
CA PHE A 405 -24.14 17.40 -1.54
C PHE A 405 -25.46 16.67 -1.30
N GLU A 406 -26.60 17.23 -1.68
CA GLU A 406 -27.90 16.56 -1.62
C GLU A 406 -27.97 15.35 -2.57
N MET A 407 -27.44 15.49 -3.79
CA MET A 407 -27.37 14.39 -4.77
C MET A 407 -26.44 13.25 -4.36
N MET A 408 -25.45 13.52 -3.51
CA MET A 408 -24.50 12.52 -3.04
C MET A 408 -25.21 11.41 -2.24
N PRO A 409 -25.04 10.11 -2.60
CA PRO A 409 -25.67 9.00 -1.88
C PRO A 409 -25.32 8.99 -0.39
N MET A 410 -26.31 8.73 0.47
CA MET A 410 -26.11 8.74 1.93
C MET A 410 -25.03 7.74 2.39
N THR A 411 -24.87 6.62 1.69
CA THR A 411 -23.82 5.62 1.97
C THR A 411 -22.40 6.12 1.70
N MET A 412 -22.26 7.19 0.92
CA MET A 412 -20.97 7.80 0.59
C MET A 412 -20.68 9.06 1.41
N LYS A 413 -21.69 9.66 2.06
CA LYS A 413 -21.50 10.83 2.93
C LYS A 413 -20.71 10.44 4.16
N ASP A 414 -19.43 10.77 4.15
CA ASP A 414 -18.50 10.52 5.24
C ASP A 414 -18.17 11.81 6.00
N ALA A 415 -17.40 11.70 7.08
CA ALA A 415 -17.01 12.84 7.89
C ALA A 415 -16.24 13.92 7.11
N ILE A 416 -15.57 13.55 6.01
CA ILE A 416 -14.80 14.48 5.16
C ILE A 416 -15.76 15.33 4.33
N SER A 417 -16.76 14.73 3.69
CA SER A 417 -17.76 15.46 2.90
C SER A 417 -18.58 16.47 3.74
N TRP A 418 -18.96 16.09 4.98
CA TRP A 418 -19.61 17.01 5.92
C TRP A 418 -18.69 18.15 6.35
N ALA A 419 -17.43 17.83 6.67
CA ALA A 419 -16.47 18.83 7.09
C ALA A 419 -16.13 19.82 5.97
N ALA A 420 -16.07 19.35 4.72
CA ALA A 420 -15.94 20.19 3.53
C ALA A 420 -17.10 21.19 3.42
N MET A 421 -18.34 20.73 3.55
CA MET A 421 -19.52 21.61 3.54
C MET A 421 -19.48 22.64 4.65
N ILE A 422 -19.23 22.22 5.90
CA ILE A 422 -19.16 23.11 7.06
C ILE A 422 -18.06 24.15 6.88
N SER A 423 -16.85 23.72 6.51
CA SER A 423 -15.71 24.62 6.31
C SER A 423 -15.96 25.61 5.16
N GLY A 424 -16.56 25.16 4.06
CA GLY A 424 -16.90 26.04 2.94
C GLY A 424 -17.99 27.06 3.28
N HIS A 425 -18.99 26.71 4.08
CA HIS A 425 -20.00 27.67 4.56
C HIS A 425 -19.37 28.72 5.48
N VAL A 426 -18.50 28.30 6.40
CA VAL A 426 -17.73 29.22 7.26
C VAL A 426 -16.86 30.16 6.42
N HIS A 427 -16.19 29.65 5.37
CA HIS A 427 -15.34 30.47 4.50
C HIS A 427 -16.13 31.49 3.68
N ASN A 428 -17.39 31.18 3.34
CA ASN A 428 -18.32 32.07 2.64
C ASN A 428 -19.19 32.91 3.59
N GLU A 429 -18.81 33.01 4.88
CA GLU A 429 -19.49 33.81 5.92
C GLU A 429 -20.94 33.38 6.23
N LEU A 430 -21.33 32.16 5.84
CA LEU A 430 -22.65 31.56 6.09
C LEU A 430 -22.63 30.73 7.38
N PHE A 431 -22.43 31.41 8.51
CA PHE A 431 -22.17 30.76 9.79
C PHE A 431 -23.38 30.02 10.37
N SER A 432 -24.61 30.53 10.17
CA SER A 432 -25.85 29.89 10.63
C SER A 432 -26.04 28.51 9.97
N GLU A 433 -25.90 28.48 8.65
CA GLU A 433 -26.05 27.31 7.81
C GLU A 433 -24.96 26.27 8.13
N ALA A 434 -23.75 26.72 8.46
CA ALA A 434 -22.69 25.84 8.95
C ALA A 434 -23.05 25.12 10.26
N MET A 435 -23.76 25.79 11.17
CA MET A 435 -24.24 25.19 12.44
C MET A 435 -25.37 24.19 12.20
N ASP A 436 -26.26 24.49 11.24
CA ASP A 436 -27.32 23.57 10.84
C ASP A 436 -26.75 22.29 10.22
N LEU A 437 -25.74 22.42 9.35
CA LEU A 437 -25.01 21.29 8.76
C LEU A 437 -24.31 20.45 9.83
N PHE A 438 -23.70 21.07 10.85
CA PHE A 438 -23.10 20.33 11.96
C PHE A 438 -24.14 19.54 12.77
N SER A 439 -25.31 20.13 13.00
CA SER A 439 -26.42 19.47 13.68
C SER A 439 -26.92 18.26 12.88
N GLN A 440 -27.05 18.39 11.56
CA GLN A 440 -27.43 17.29 10.66
C GLN A 440 -26.37 16.17 10.61
N MET A 441 -25.08 16.52 10.64
CA MET A 441 -23.98 15.56 10.72
C MET A 441 -24.10 14.68 11.98
N GLN A 442 -24.40 15.30 13.12
CA GLN A 442 -24.58 14.60 14.39
C GLN A 442 -25.82 13.70 14.38
N GLN A 443 -26.93 14.17 13.82
CA GLN A 443 -28.15 13.37 13.66
C GLN A 443 -27.92 12.15 12.76
N SER A 444 -27.02 12.27 11.79
CA SER A 444 -26.60 11.17 10.93
C SER A 444 -25.62 10.20 11.61
N CYS A 445 -25.32 10.38 12.91
CA CYS A 445 -24.38 9.58 13.70
C CYS A 445 -22.94 9.54 13.14
N ILE A 446 -22.55 10.56 12.37
CA ILE A 446 -21.20 10.66 11.81
C ILE A 446 -20.33 11.45 12.80
N LYS A 447 -19.20 10.88 13.21
CA LYS A 447 -18.28 11.52 14.16
C LYS A 447 -17.54 12.69 13.49
N PRO A 448 -17.59 13.92 14.05
CA PRO A 448 -16.84 15.06 13.53
C PRO A 448 -15.32 14.87 13.61
N LEU A 449 -14.61 15.51 12.68
CA LEU A 449 -13.15 15.54 12.63
C LEU A 449 -12.64 16.76 13.39
N ASP A 450 -11.37 16.71 13.84
CA ASP A 450 -10.78 17.79 14.66
C ASP A 450 -10.79 19.14 13.90
N HIS A 451 -10.58 19.10 12.58
CA HIS A 451 -10.66 20.30 11.72
C HIS A 451 -12.09 20.85 11.58
N THR A 452 -13.12 20.01 11.71
CA THR A 452 -14.53 20.46 11.72
C THR A 452 -14.76 21.35 12.93
N TYR A 453 -14.29 20.92 14.11
CA TYR A 453 -14.35 21.73 15.33
C TYR A 453 -13.51 23.00 15.20
N SER A 454 -12.31 22.94 14.64
CA SER A 454 -11.48 24.13 14.42
C SER A 454 -12.18 25.17 13.52
N SER A 455 -12.83 24.71 12.44
CA SER A 455 -13.56 25.60 11.52
C SER A 455 -14.75 26.29 12.22
N LEU A 456 -15.52 25.53 13.01
CA LEU A 456 -16.64 26.06 13.78
C LEU A 456 -16.20 27.00 14.91
N LEU A 457 -15.08 26.70 15.59
CA LEU A 457 -14.52 27.60 16.62
C LEU A 457 -14.07 28.92 16.01
N SER A 458 -13.45 28.91 14.82
CA SER A 458 -13.12 30.13 14.07
C SER A 458 -14.36 30.95 13.76
N ALA A 459 -15.45 30.30 13.30
CA ALA A 459 -16.73 30.97 13.06
C ALA A 459 -17.31 31.60 14.33
N CYS A 460 -17.29 30.90 15.46
CA CYS A 460 -17.76 31.42 16.74
C CYS A 460 -16.95 32.62 17.23
N GLY A 461 -15.64 32.65 16.96
CA GLY A 461 -14.79 33.81 17.23
C GLY A 461 -15.24 35.03 16.43
N SER A 462 -15.36 34.89 15.11
CA SER A 462 -15.76 35.98 14.21
C SER A 462 -17.17 36.53 14.46
N MET A 463 -18.11 35.70 14.93
CA MET A 463 -19.50 36.09 15.21
C MET A 463 -19.78 36.46 16.67
N ALA A 464 -18.77 36.39 17.55
CA ALA A 464 -18.89 36.56 19.00
C ALA A 464 -19.91 35.60 19.69
N TYR A 465 -20.15 34.41 19.11
CA TYR A 465 -21.01 33.36 19.69
C TYR A 465 -20.27 32.53 20.75
N LEU A 466 -19.85 33.20 21.82
CA LEU A 466 -18.98 32.64 22.87
C LEU A 466 -19.58 31.45 23.60
N ASP A 467 -20.88 31.45 23.86
CA ASP A 467 -21.56 30.34 24.57
C ASP A 467 -21.55 29.05 23.73
N GLN A 468 -21.73 29.17 22.42
CA GLN A 468 -21.69 28.05 21.48
C GLN A 468 -20.25 27.56 21.28
N GLY A 469 -19.28 28.48 21.21
CA GLY A 469 -17.84 28.14 21.20
C GLY A 469 -17.42 27.33 22.44
N ARG A 470 -17.89 27.71 23.63
CA ARG A 470 -17.64 26.96 24.88
C ARG A 470 -18.25 25.55 24.83
N GLN A 471 -19.42 25.39 24.24
CA GLN A 471 -20.05 24.07 24.09
C GLN A 471 -19.24 23.16 23.16
N PHE A 472 -18.75 23.67 22.03
CA PHE A 472 -17.88 22.88 21.13
C PHE A 472 -16.56 22.50 21.80
N HIS A 473 -15.94 23.42 22.54
CA HIS A 473 -14.74 23.14 23.30
C HIS A 473 -14.96 22.04 24.36
N ALA A 474 -16.04 22.13 25.16
CA ALA A 474 -16.39 21.11 26.13
C ALA A 474 -16.65 19.74 25.47
N ARG A 475 -17.30 19.73 24.30
CA ARG A 475 -17.58 18.50 23.53
C ARG A 475 -16.30 17.86 22.98
N LEU A 476 -15.33 18.68 22.57
CA LEU A 476 -14.03 18.22 22.07
C LEU A 476 -13.24 17.54 23.19
N ILE A 477 -13.18 18.15 24.38
CA ILE A 477 -12.52 17.57 25.56
C ILE A 477 -13.16 16.24 25.96
N GLN A 478 -14.49 16.16 25.97
CA GLN A 478 -15.22 14.93 26.31
C GLN A 478 -15.01 13.79 25.31
N THR A 479 -14.80 14.12 24.04
CA THR A 479 -14.61 13.10 22.99
C THR A 479 -13.15 12.67 22.87
N ARG A 480 -12.17 13.54 23.18
CA ARG A 480 -10.72 13.25 23.16
C ARG A 480 -9.90 14.13 24.14
N PRO A 481 -9.46 13.61 25.30
CA PRO A 481 -8.73 14.39 26.32
C PRO A 481 -7.31 14.87 25.94
N ASN A 482 -6.72 14.42 24.83
CA ASN A 482 -5.31 14.64 24.47
C ASN A 482 -5.10 15.35 23.10
N SER A 483 -5.98 16.27 22.70
CA SER A 483 -5.85 16.92 21.37
C SER A 483 -4.94 18.16 21.37
N ASP A 484 -4.10 18.23 20.34
CA ASP A 484 -2.85 19.01 20.22
C ASP A 484 -3.01 20.51 19.84
N ILE A 485 -1.88 21.21 19.97
CA ILE A 485 -1.51 22.63 19.72
C ILE A 485 -2.38 23.48 18.75
N ILE A 486 -2.97 22.89 17.71
CA ILE A 486 -3.80 23.60 16.72
C ILE A 486 -5.06 24.19 17.36
N ILE A 487 -5.65 23.50 18.35
CA ILE A 487 -6.86 23.95 19.05
C ILE A 487 -6.58 25.17 19.93
N ASN A 488 -5.38 25.24 20.52
CA ASN A 488 -4.95 26.40 21.32
C ASN A 488 -4.82 27.67 20.48
N ASN A 489 -4.42 27.57 19.20
CA ASN A 489 -4.35 28.74 18.32
C ASN A 489 -5.74 29.27 17.95
N SER A 490 -6.73 28.39 17.73
CA SER A 490 -8.11 28.79 17.48
C SER A 490 -8.75 29.45 18.73
N LEU A 491 -8.37 29.01 19.94
CA LEU A 491 -8.73 29.65 21.21
C LEU A 491 -8.12 31.06 21.36
N VAL A 492 -6.88 31.27 20.91
CA VAL A 492 -6.27 32.61 20.89
C VAL A 492 -7.09 33.56 20.01
N SER A 493 -7.62 33.12 18.86
CA SER A 493 -8.48 33.98 18.01
C SER A 493 -9.79 34.39 18.71
N ILE A 494 -10.38 33.50 19.51
CA ILE A 494 -11.58 33.80 20.32
C ILE A 494 -11.25 34.80 21.45
N CYS A 495 -10.02 34.78 21.96
CA CYS A 495 -9.57 35.65 23.05
C CYS A 495 -8.95 36.99 22.59
N HIS A 496 -8.47 37.11 21.35
CA HIS A 496 -7.72 38.29 20.88
C HIS A 496 -8.62 39.48 20.53
N ASP A 497 -9.94 39.28 20.37
CA ASP A 497 -10.86 40.33 19.92
C ASP A 497 -11.36 41.29 21.03
N ARG A 498 -10.86 41.21 22.28
CA ARG A 498 -10.97 42.31 23.27
C ARG A 498 -9.81 42.40 24.27
N ASP A 499 -9.42 43.65 24.55
CA ASP A 499 -8.66 44.11 25.70
C ASP A 499 -9.18 43.54 27.04
N ALA A 500 -8.23 43.18 27.92
CA ALA A 500 -8.32 43.03 29.38
C ALA A 500 -8.62 41.63 30.01
N PRO A 501 -8.07 41.35 31.22
CA PRO A 501 -7.50 40.04 31.57
C PRO A 501 -8.37 39.25 32.55
N ARG A 502 -9.16 38.27 32.10
CA ARG A 502 -9.75 37.22 32.95
C ARG A 502 -10.19 36.01 32.11
N CYS A 503 -9.25 35.21 31.60
CA CYS A 503 -9.59 33.98 30.87
C CYS A 503 -8.55 32.87 31.08
N LEU A 504 -8.21 32.58 32.35
CA LEU A 504 -7.60 31.31 32.75
C LEU A 504 -8.07 31.05 34.19
N ASP A 505 -9.28 30.54 34.35
CA ASP A 505 -9.74 29.77 35.52
C ASP A 505 -11.18 29.32 35.26
N GLY A 506 -11.37 28.01 35.08
CA GLY A 506 -12.66 27.38 34.81
C GLY A 506 -12.54 26.06 34.06
#